data_AF-A0AAV5TBW3-F1
#
_entry.id   AF-A0AAV5TBW3-F1
#
_cell.length_a   1.000
_cell.length_b   1.000
_cell.length_c   1.000
_cell.angle_alpha   90.00
_cell.angle_beta   90.00
_cell.angle_gamma   90.00
#
_symmetry.space_group_name_H-M   'P 1'
#
loop_
_entity.id
_entity.type
_entity.pdbx_description
1 polymer ?
#
loop_
_entity_poly.entity_id
_entity_poly.type
_entity_poly.pdbx_seq_one_letter_code
_entity_poly.pdbx_strand_id
1 'polypeptide(L)'
;MGVCLPASCSSRELENLFRPESGALKDNPVCRVTKPGDMTPDVDVGFYVTISIMGIIVFICLASGVVDFFFTERLEHMRFSKSLGWRLFMSCSLYANIASIFDVSEVTKGGQIGPIHCIRFFSMVWVLLTHLGANYLSVVANPIDIMALVPDLTSEALTNGYFSVDSFFFISGVLLTFLWFKMFQRSPKEVNSPFGWAMFYVHRILRLSPAFYFLVIFYSFVLKQLIKEAPLSINMAVVGDYCSTSWWVELLYLQNWVDLQTPCLGYSWYLATDLQMFLFTPLLIIPLAIKPIIELIVAAVVLIISTAANIFLVIHYHWPAAQNGF
;
A
#
# COMPACT_ATOMS: atom_id res chain seq x y z
N MET A 1 32.34 33.58 -8.05
CA MET A 1 31.30 33.01 -7.16
C MET A 1 32.00 32.52 -5.90
N GLY A 2 31.59 33.01 -4.73
CA GLY A 2 32.02 32.43 -3.45
C GLY A 2 30.93 31.49 -2.95
N VAL A 3 31.29 30.28 -2.56
CA VAL A 3 30.38 29.32 -1.94
C VAL A 3 30.74 29.25 -0.46
N CYS A 4 29.79 29.57 0.42
CA CYS A 4 29.98 29.45 1.86
C CYS A 4 29.78 27.99 2.29
N LEU A 5 30.74 27.45 3.04
CA LEU A 5 30.68 26.13 3.64
C LEU A 5 30.79 26.23 5.17
N PRO A 6 30.26 25.26 5.92
CA PRO A 6 30.52 25.13 7.36
C PRO A 6 32.03 25.18 7.66
N ALA A 7 32.41 25.76 8.79
CA ALA A 7 33.82 25.92 9.17
C ALA A 7 34.58 24.58 9.31
N SER A 8 33.84 23.47 9.48
CA SER A 8 34.37 22.11 9.50
C SER A 8 34.78 21.59 8.12
N CYS A 9 34.44 22.28 7.03
CA CYS A 9 34.74 21.87 5.67
C CYS A 9 36.04 22.49 5.15
N SER A 10 36.85 21.67 4.50
CA SER A 10 38.11 22.08 3.89
C SER A 10 37.92 22.58 2.46
N SER A 11 38.82 23.46 2.02
CA SER A 11 38.85 23.98 0.65
C SER A 11 38.94 22.88 -0.43
N ARG A 12 39.52 21.72 -0.07
CA ARG A 12 39.66 20.54 -0.94
C ARG A 12 38.33 19.83 -1.20
N GLU A 13 37.40 19.89 -0.25
CA GLU A 13 36.03 19.38 -0.43
C GLU A 13 35.22 20.29 -1.36
N LEU A 14 35.48 21.60 -1.35
CA LEU A 14 34.90 22.56 -2.31
C LEU A 14 35.44 22.34 -3.74
N GLU A 15 36.73 22.07 -3.90
CA GLU A 15 37.32 21.79 -5.22
C GLU A 15 36.69 20.55 -5.87
N ASN A 16 36.33 19.53 -5.09
CA ASN A 16 35.65 18.34 -5.59
C ASN A 16 34.22 18.61 -6.09
N LEU A 17 33.54 19.66 -5.58
CA LEU A 17 32.25 20.11 -6.12
C LEU A 17 32.39 20.59 -7.57
N PHE A 18 33.53 21.23 -7.90
CA PHE A 18 33.81 21.76 -9.23
C PHE A 18 34.63 20.80 -10.11
N ARG A 19 35.35 19.83 -9.52
CA ARG A 19 36.21 18.85 -10.20
C ARG A 19 36.09 17.46 -9.54
N PRO A 20 35.08 16.67 -9.92
CA PRO A 20 34.76 15.41 -9.24
C PRO A 20 35.73 14.23 -9.49
N GLU A 21 36.83 14.40 -10.24
CA GLU A 21 37.77 13.32 -10.57
C GLU A 21 38.87 13.08 -9.51
N SER A 22 39.05 13.98 -8.54
CA SER A 22 40.08 13.84 -7.49
C SER A 22 39.57 13.03 -6.30
N GLY A 23 39.87 11.73 -6.32
CA GLY A 23 39.47 10.77 -5.31
C GLY A 23 39.92 11.07 -3.85
N ALA A 24 39.23 10.34 -2.97
CA ALA A 24 39.39 10.17 -1.52
C ALA A 24 38.95 11.34 -0.62
N LEU A 25 37.68 11.27 -0.20
CA LEU A 25 37.14 11.98 0.97
C LEU A 25 37.83 11.49 2.25
N LYS A 26 38.20 12.42 3.13
CA LYS A 26 38.24 12.14 4.57
C LYS A 26 36.78 12.14 5.03
N ASP A 27 36.37 11.11 5.76
CA ASP A 27 34.97 10.92 6.15
C ASP A 27 34.54 12.02 7.14
N ASN A 28 34.02 13.13 6.60
CA ASN A 28 33.47 14.25 7.36
C ASN A 28 31.97 14.33 7.06
N PRO A 29 31.10 13.90 8.01
CA PRO A 29 29.66 13.83 7.76
C PRO A 29 29.04 15.20 7.50
N VAL A 30 29.68 16.30 7.92
CA VAL A 30 29.20 17.68 7.72
C VAL A 30 29.49 18.19 6.31
N CYS A 31 30.49 17.64 5.64
CA CYS A 31 31.04 18.17 4.38
C CYS A 31 30.92 17.17 3.23
N ARG A 32 30.15 16.10 3.44
CA ARG A 32 29.90 15.07 2.44
C ARG A 32 28.99 15.64 1.34
N VAL A 33 29.60 16.08 0.26
CA VAL A 33 28.90 16.40 -0.99
C VAL A 33 28.50 15.07 -1.63
N THR A 34 27.21 14.81 -1.72
CA THR A 34 26.65 13.65 -2.43
C THR A 34 25.87 14.15 -3.63
N LYS A 35 26.10 13.51 -4.77
CA LYS A 35 25.27 13.72 -5.96
C LYS A 35 24.00 12.88 -5.84
N PRO A 36 22.90 13.29 -6.52
CA PRO A 36 21.80 12.38 -6.79
C PRO A 36 22.35 11.04 -7.29
N GLY A 37 21.93 9.95 -6.68
CA GLY A 37 22.33 8.60 -7.06
C GLY A 37 23.60 8.04 -6.39
N ASP A 38 24.44 8.85 -5.74
CA ASP A 38 25.64 8.35 -5.05
C ASP A 38 25.29 7.42 -3.86
N MET A 39 24.12 7.62 -3.26
CA MET A 39 23.63 6.81 -2.14
C MET A 39 22.75 5.64 -2.58
N THR A 40 22.36 5.58 -3.86
CA THR A 40 21.55 4.46 -4.36
C THR A 40 22.44 3.24 -4.59
N PRO A 41 22.06 2.06 -4.08
CA PRO A 41 22.79 0.83 -4.35
C PRO A 41 22.89 0.53 -5.84
N ASP A 42 23.93 -0.18 -6.23
CA ASP A 42 24.08 -0.67 -7.60
C ASP A 42 22.96 -1.63 -8.01
N VAL A 43 22.82 -1.81 -9.32
CA VAL A 43 21.78 -2.66 -9.91
C VAL A 43 22.05 -4.12 -9.54
N ASP A 44 21.13 -4.72 -8.80
CA ASP A 44 21.17 -6.13 -8.41
C ASP A 44 20.43 -7.03 -9.41
N VAL A 45 20.65 -8.35 -9.34
CA VAL A 45 19.93 -9.38 -10.11
C VAL A 45 18.41 -9.23 -9.95
N GLY A 46 17.94 -8.85 -8.75
CA GLY A 46 16.51 -8.61 -8.49
C GLY A 46 15.88 -7.56 -9.42
N PHE A 47 16.65 -6.55 -9.87
CA PHE A 47 16.19 -5.56 -10.84
C PHE A 47 15.89 -6.19 -12.20
N TYR A 48 16.84 -6.96 -12.75
CA TYR A 48 16.68 -7.60 -14.06
C TYR A 48 15.56 -8.63 -14.07
N VAL A 49 15.41 -9.39 -12.97
CA VAL A 49 14.29 -10.34 -12.83
C VAL A 49 12.96 -9.60 -12.81
N THR A 50 12.84 -8.54 -12.00
CA THR A 50 11.59 -7.79 -11.82
C THR A 50 11.18 -7.08 -13.11
N ILE A 51 12.11 -6.39 -13.79
CA ILE A 51 11.81 -5.70 -15.05
C ILE A 51 11.42 -6.68 -16.16
N SER A 52 12.02 -7.87 -16.18
CA SER A 52 11.67 -8.93 -17.15
C SER A 52 10.25 -9.43 -16.93
N ILE A 53 9.87 -9.71 -15.68
CA ILE A 53 8.51 -10.12 -15.32
C ILE A 53 7.50 -9.03 -15.68
N MET A 54 7.78 -7.77 -15.33
CA MET A 54 6.91 -6.64 -15.68
C MET A 54 6.77 -6.48 -17.19
N GLY A 55 7.86 -6.60 -17.94
CA GLY A 55 7.86 -6.57 -19.40
C GLY A 55 6.98 -7.65 -20.01
N ILE A 56 7.03 -8.89 -19.47
CA ILE A 56 6.17 -10.00 -19.91
C ILE A 56 4.70 -9.69 -19.64
N ILE A 57 4.36 -9.18 -18.45
CA ILE A 57 2.98 -8.84 -18.09
C ILE A 57 2.43 -7.74 -19.01
N VAL A 58 3.18 -6.66 -19.18
CA VAL A 58 2.80 -5.56 -20.07
C VAL A 58 2.63 -6.07 -21.50
N PHE A 59 3.54 -6.92 -21.98
CA PHE A 59 3.42 -7.53 -23.29
C PHE A 59 2.15 -8.38 -23.43
N ILE A 60 1.82 -9.22 -22.44
CA ILE A 60 0.59 -10.04 -22.45
C ILE A 60 -0.65 -9.14 -22.46
N CYS A 61 -0.69 -8.07 -21.65
CA CYS A 61 -1.81 -7.14 -21.59
C CYS A 61 -2.01 -6.37 -22.92
N LEU A 62 -0.91 -5.94 -23.54
CA LEU A 62 -0.94 -5.28 -24.85
C LEU A 62 -1.36 -6.25 -25.95
N ALA A 63 -0.78 -7.45 -25.99
CA ALA A 63 -1.12 -8.47 -26.98
C ALA A 63 -2.58 -8.90 -26.89
N SER A 64 -3.08 -9.16 -25.68
CA SER A 64 -4.50 -9.48 -25.44
C SER A 64 -5.41 -8.30 -25.78
N GLY A 65 -5.01 -7.06 -25.49
CA GLY A 65 -5.76 -5.87 -25.88
C GLY A 65 -5.87 -5.68 -27.41
N VAL A 66 -4.79 -5.95 -28.15
CA VAL A 66 -4.79 -5.92 -29.63
C VAL A 66 -5.68 -7.03 -30.18
N VAL A 67 -5.58 -8.25 -29.63
CA VAL A 67 -6.45 -9.37 -30.02
C VAL A 67 -7.91 -9.02 -29.78
N ASP A 68 -8.20 -8.40 -28.64
CA ASP A 68 -9.56 -8.05 -28.26
C ASP A 68 -10.17 -7.00 -29.19
N PHE A 69 -9.44 -5.91 -29.40
CA PHE A 69 -9.89 -4.80 -30.23
C PHE A 69 -10.12 -5.18 -31.70
N PHE A 70 -9.25 -5.99 -32.29
CA PHE A 70 -9.31 -6.29 -33.73
C PHE A 70 -9.98 -7.62 -34.07
N PHE A 71 -9.97 -8.60 -33.16
CA PHE A 71 -10.29 -9.98 -33.52
C PHE A 71 -11.33 -10.66 -32.62
N THR A 72 -11.87 -10.01 -31.58
CA THR A 72 -12.83 -10.64 -30.66
C THR A 72 -14.05 -11.22 -31.37
N GLU A 73 -14.76 -10.43 -32.20
CA GLU A 73 -15.97 -10.92 -32.90
C GLU A 73 -15.70 -12.15 -33.78
N ARG A 74 -14.50 -12.22 -34.37
CA ARG A 74 -14.11 -13.34 -35.25
C ARG A 74 -13.69 -14.58 -34.46
N LEU A 75 -13.00 -14.40 -33.34
CA LEU A 75 -12.40 -15.48 -32.56
C LEU A 75 -13.34 -16.03 -31.49
N GLU A 76 -14.38 -15.29 -31.08
CA GLU A 76 -15.32 -15.69 -30.04
C GLU A 76 -16.04 -17.01 -30.36
N HIS A 77 -16.41 -17.22 -31.63
CA HIS A 77 -17.11 -18.43 -32.07
C HIS A 77 -16.23 -19.68 -32.21
N MET A 78 -14.91 -19.53 -32.09
CA MET A 78 -13.97 -20.64 -32.30
C MET A 78 -13.86 -21.54 -31.08
N ARG A 79 -13.67 -22.85 -31.29
CA ARG A 79 -13.59 -23.84 -30.19
C ARG A 79 -12.45 -23.55 -29.19
N PHE A 80 -11.34 -22.97 -29.65
CA PHE A 80 -10.22 -22.61 -28.78
C PHE A 80 -10.55 -21.48 -27.81
N SER A 81 -11.53 -20.61 -28.12
CA SER A 81 -11.98 -19.53 -27.23
C SER A 81 -12.54 -20.05 -25.90
N LYS A 82 -13.04 -21.29 -25.90
CA LYS A 82 -13.54 -21.96 -24.70
C LYS A 82 -12.45 -22.53 -23.79
N SER A 83 -11.18 -22.57 -24.24
CA SER A 83 -10.07 -23.10 -23.44
C SER A 83 -9.76 -22.19 -22.24
N LEU A 84 -9.31 -22.79 -21.13
CA LEU A 84 -8.93 -22.02 -19.94
C LEU A 84 -7.81 -21.01 -20.23
N GLY A 85 -6.79 -21.43 -20.99
CA GLY A 85 -5.67 -20.57 -21.35
C GLY A 85 -6.10 -19.34 -22.16
N TRP A 86 -7.02 -19.51 -23.10
CA TRP A 86 -7.57 -18.38 -23.85
C TRP A 86 -8.35 -17.42 -22.96
N ARG A 87 -9.18 -17.94 -22.05
CA ARG A 87 -9.95 -17.09 -21.11
C ARG A 87 -9.02 -16.31 -20.19
N LEU A 88 -7.96 -16.94 -19.69
CA LEU A 88 -6.95 -16.25 -18.88
C LEU A 88 -6.22 -15.18 -19.69
N PHE A 89 -5.82 -15.48 -20.93
CA PHE A 89 -5.20 -14.51 -21.81
C PHE A 89 -6.12 -13.30 -22.09
N MET A 90 -7.38 -13.54 -22.45
CA MET A 90 -8.35 -12.48 -22.69
C MET A 90 -8.71 -11.70 -21.42
N SER A 91 -8.62 -12.31 -20.24
CA SER A 91 -8.81 -11.58 -18.97
C SER A 91 -7.74 -10.50 -18.74
N CYS A 92 -6.58 -10.61 -19.39
CA CYS A 92 -5.53 -9.59 -19.37
C CYS A 92 -5.75 -8.46 -20.40
N SER A 93 -6.82 -8.50 -21.20
CA SER A 93 -7.08 -7.51 -22.26
C SER A 93 -7.06 -6.10 -21.69
N LEU A 94 -6.07 -5.30 -22.10
CA LEU A 94 -5.97 -3.92 -21.65
C LEU A 94 -7.17 -3.08 -22.12
N TYR A 95 -7.68 -3.35 -23.33
CA TYR A 95 -8.83 -2.65 -23.91
C TYR A 95 -10.10 -2.88 -23.09
N ALA A 96 -10.49 -4.15 -22.87
CA ALA A 96 -11.70 -4.46 -22.09
C ALA A 96 -11.60 -4.01 -20.63
N ASN A 97 -10.43 -4.16 -20.00
CA ASN A 97 -10.24 -3.74 -18.61
C ASN A 97 -10.34 -2.20 -18.48
N ILE A 98 -9.76 -1.42 -19.40
CA ILE A 98 -9.90 0.04 -19.40
C ILE A 98 -11.35 0.44 -19.67
N ALA A 99 -12.00 -0.16 -20.68
CA ALA A 99 -13.41 0.12 -20.98
C ALA A 99 -14.31 -0.17 -19.77
N SER A 100 -14.05 -1.27 -19.05
CA SER A 100 -14.78 -1.62 -17.82
C SER A 100 -14.57 -0.65 -16.67
N ILE A 101 -13.41 0.01 -16.56
CA ILE A 101 -13.16 1.03 -15.51
C ILE A 101 -14.01 2.28 -15.76
N PHE A 102 -14.19 2.66 -17.03
CA PHE A 102 -14.99 3.82 -17.41
C PHE A 102 -16.48 3.50 -17.61
N ASP A 103 -16.87 2.24 -17.50
CA ASP A 103 -18.27 1.83 -17.62
C ASP A 103 -19.05 2.18 -16.35
N VAL A 104 -20.01 3.10 -16.50
CA VAL A 104 -20.93 3.54 -15.44
C VAL A 104 -22.32 2.92 -15.57
N SER A 105 -22.52 2.01 -16.53
CA SER A 105 -23.82 1.36 -16.77
C SER A 105 -24.29 0.51 -15.58
N GLU A 106 -23.37 0.01 -14.76
CA GLU A 106 -23.66 -0.88 -13.64
C GLU A 106 -23.96 -0.17 -12.29
N VAL A 107 -23.93 1.17 -12.24
CA VAL A 107 -24.13 1.94 -10.99
C VAL A 107 -25.50 1.65 -10.35
N THR A 108 -26.48 1.18 -11.12
CA THR A 108 -27.83 0.82 -10.65
C THR A 108 -28.06 -0.69 -10.49
N LYS A 109 -27.05 -1.56 -10.63
CA LYS A 109 -27.25 -3.00 -10.46
C LYS A 109 -27.57 -3.34 -8.99
N GLY A 110 -28.65 -4.13 -8.81
CA GLY A 110 -29.09 -4.58 -7.48
C GLY A 110 -28.00 -5.38 -6.75
N GLY A 111 -27.76 -5.02 -5.49
CA GLY A 111 -26.77 -5.69 -4.63
C GLY A 111 -25.52 -4.89 -4.30
N GLN A 112 -25.41 -3.64 -4.75
CA GLN A 112 -24.41 -2.67 -4.28
C GLN A 112 -25.01 -1.80 -3.16
N ILE A 113 -24.17 -1.39 -2.20
CA ILE A 113 -24.55 -0.47 -1.13
C ILE A 113 -24.07 0.93 -1.53
N GLY A 114 -24.92 1.68 -2.25
CA GLY A 114 -24.60 2.99 -2.84
C GLY A 114 -23.81 3.94 -1.94
N PRO A 115 -24.24 4.21 -0.68
CA PRO A 115 -23.54 5.10 0.23
C PRO A 115 -22.07 4.73 0.52
N ILE A 116 -21.69 3.45 0.42
CA ILE A 116 -20.29 3.02 0.63
C ILE A 116 -19.35 3.65 -0.40
N HIS A 117 -19.80 3.89 -1.63
CA HIS A 117 -18.98 4.52 -2.65
C HIS A 117 -18.61 5.97 -2.29
N CYS A 118 -19.55 6.69 -1.66
CA CYS A 118 -19.34 8.04 -1.15
C CYS A 118 -18.29 8.06 -0.02
N ILE A 119 -18.42 7.15 0.95
CA ILE A 119 -17.45 7.03 2.05
C ILE A 119 -16.06 6.70 1.49
N ARG A 120 -15.95 5.75 0.55
CA ARG A 120 -14.67 5.41 -0.09
C ARG A 120 -14.03 6.62 -0.76
N PHE A 121 -14.80 7.42 -1.49
CA PHE A 121 -14.28 8.59 -2.17
C PHE A 121 -13.67 9.60 -1.18
N PHE A 122 -14.42 9.99 -0.14
CA PHE A 122 -13.91 10.94 0.85
C PHE A 122 -12.74 10.38 1.65
N SER A 123 -12.77 9.10 2.04
CA SER A 123 -11.64 8.44 2.72
C SER A 123 -10.40 8.37 1.82
N MET A 124 -10.53 8.10 0.52
CA MET A 124 -9.40 8.12 -0.42
C MET A 124 -8.79 9.51 -0.55
N VAL A 125 -9.62 10.55 -0.67
CA VAL A 125 -9.12 11.94 -0.72
C VAL A 125 -8.37 12.29 0.56
N TRP A 126 -8.91 11.90 1.72
CA TRP A 126 -8.24 12.12 3.00
C TRP A 126 -6.88 11.42 3.07
N VAL A 127 -6.79 10.12 2.73
CA VAL A 127 -5.52 9.38 2.66
C VAL A 127 -4.51 10.08 1.74
N LEU A 128 -4.94 10.52 0.56
CA LEU A 128 -4.07 11.22 -0.40
C LEU A 128 -3.55 12.54 0.16
N LEU A 129 -4.40 13.34 0.81
CA LEU A 129 -4.01 14.60 1.43
C LEU A 129 -3.02 14.39 2.59
N THR A 130 -3.27 13.39 3.47
CA THR A 130 -2.35 13.07 4.56
C THR A 130 -0.98 12.64 4.03
N HIS A 131 -0.93 11.74 3.03
CA HIS A 131 0.35 11.31 2.47
C HIS A 131 1.06 12.43 1.70
N LEU A 132 0.32 13.30 1.00
CA LEU A 132 0.90 14.48 0.37
C LEU A 132 1.52 15.41 1.41
N GLY A 133 0.79 15.71 2.49
CA GLY A 133 1.27 16.52 3.60
C GLY A 133 2.50 15.93 4.30
N ALA A 134 2.48 14.62 4.58
CA ALA A 134 3.60 13.92 5.20
C ALA A 134 4.86 13.94 4.33
N ASN A 135 4.72 13.75 3.01
CA ASN A 135 5.86 13.80 2.08
C ASN A 135 6.34 15.24 1.81
N TYR A 136 5.46 16.23 1.95
CA TYR A 136 5.83 17.65 1.80
C TYR A 136 6.92 18.04 2.82
N LEU A 137 6.88 17.47 4.03
CA LEU A 137 7.90 17.66 5.06
C LEU A 137 9.31 17.31 4.57
N SER A 138 9.42 16.31 3.68
CA SER A 138 10.70 15.81 3.19
C SER A 138 11.26 16.59 2.01
N VAL A 139 10.51 17.52 1.43
CA VAL A 139 10.90 18.27 0.22
C VAL A 139 10.81 19.79 0.36
N VAL A 140 10.33 20.29 1.50
CA VAL A 140 10.19 21.73 1.75
C VAL A 140 11.57 22.41 1.84
N ALA A 141 11.70 23.60 1.24
CA ALA A 141 12.95 24.37 1.28
C ALA A 141 13.20 25.02 2.65
N ASN A 142 12.14 25.48 3.32
CA ASN A 142 12.19 26.07 4.65
C ASN A 142 11.26 25.28 5.60
N PRO A 143 11.80 24.45 6.50
CA PRO A 143 11.00 23.66 7.42
C PRO A 143 10.10 24.49 8.36
N ILE A 144 10.43 25.77 8.59
CA ILE A 144 9.62 26.66 9.44
C ILE A 144 8.26 26.96 8.79
N ASP A 145 8.17 26.94 7.45
CA ASP A 145 6.92 27.19 6.73
C ASP A 145 5.86 26.12 7.05
N ILE A 146 6.28 24.92 7.45
CA ILE A 146 5.38 23.85 7.91
C ILE A 146 4.63 24.27 9.17
N MET A 147 5.28 24.97 10.10
CA MET A 147 4.65 25.38 11.36
C MET A 147 3.45 26.33 11.13
N ALA A 148 3.45 27.05 10.00
CA ALA A 148 2.33 27.90 9.59
C ALA A 148 1.13 27.10 9.03
N LEU A 149 1.33 25.82 8.67
CA LEU A 149 0.33 24.94 8.06
C LEU A 149 -0.41 24.04 9.06
N VAL A 150 -0.02 24.01 10.34
CA VAL A 150 -0.60 23.12 11.37
C VAL A 150 -1.27 23.78 12.59
N PRO A 151 -1.63 25.09 12.61
CA PRO A 151 -2.10 25.71 13.85
C PRO A 151 -3.56 25.40 14.21
N ASP A 152 -4.37 24.88 13.29
CA ASP A 152 -5.82 24.82 13.44
C ASP A 152 -6.39 23.38 13.41
N LEU A 153 -7.63 23.26 13.88
CA LEU A 153 -8.33 21.98 14.00
C LEU A 153 -8.54 21.27 12.64
N THR A 154 -8.64 22.02 11.54
CA THR A 154 -8.78 21.39 10.21
C THR A 154 -7.47 20.76 9.78
N SER A 155 -6.35 21.39 10.13
CA SER A 155 -5.02 20.84 9.95
C SER A 155 -4.81 19.57 10.79
N GLU A 156 -5.33 19.52 12.03
CA GLU A 156 -5.31 18.29 12.86
C GLU A 156 -6.12 17.14 12.24
N ALA A 157 -7.29 17.43 11.66
CA ALA A 157 -8.07 16.43 10.93
C ALA A 157 -7.28 15.89 9.71
N LEU A 158 -6.55 16.74 9.00
CA LEU A 158 -5.74 16.35 7.84
C LEU A 158 -4.49 15.56 8.22
N THR A 159 -3.80 15.93 9.31
CA THR A 159 -2.59 15.24 9.78
C THR A 159 -2.91 13.91 10.45
N ASN A 160 -4.07 13.77 11.09
CA ASN A 160 -4.50 12.52 11.71
C ASN A 160 -5.18 11.57 10.71
N GLY A 161 -4.44 11.17 9.67
CA GLY A 161 -4.96 10.32 8.60
C GLY A 161 -5.27 8.88 9.00
N TYR A 162 -4.90 8.42 10.20
CA TYR A 162 -5.23 7.06 10.67
C TYR A 162 -6.74 6.80 10.67
N PHE A 163 -7.56 7.79 11.03
CA PHE A 163 -9.03 7.66 11.03
C PHE A 163 -9.62 7.49 9.62
N SER A 164 -8.93 7.98 8.58
CA SER A 164 -9.35 7.73 7.20
C SER A 164 -9.23 6.24 6.85
N VAL A 165 -8.24 5.55 7.41
CA VAL A 165 -8.02 4.11 7.24
C VAL A 165 -9.09 3.29 7.99
N ASP A 166 -9.52 3.75 9.17
CA ASP A 166 -10.62 3.10 9.92
C ASP A 166 -11.91 3.01 9.10
N SER A 167 -12.18 4.01 8.25
CA SER A 167 -13.31 3.97 7.33
C SER A 167 -13.22 2.80 6.34
N PHE A 168 -12.02 2.48 5.84
CA PHE A 168 -11.81 1.32 4.99
C PHE A 168 -11.97 0.00 5.74
N PHE A 169 -11.47 -0.09 6.98
CA PHE A 169 -11.69 -1.28 7.82
C PHE A 169 -13.18 -1.51 8.09
N PHE A 170 -13.93 -0.46 8.41
CA PHE A 170 -15.38 -0.52 8.58
C PHE A 170 -16.07 -1.03 7.31
N ILE A 171 -15.77 -0.43 6.15
CA ILE A 171 -16.34 -0.84 4.87
C ILE A 171 -16.02 -2.30 4.54
N SER A 172 -14.77 -2.72 4.76
CA SER A 172 -14.33 -4.11 4.58
C SER A 172 -15.16 -5.05 5.43
N GLY A 173 -15.32 -4.76 6.72
CA GLY A 173 -16.13 -5.57 7.65
C GLY A 173 -17.62 -5.63 7.28
N VAL A 174 -18.24 -4.51 6.93
CA VAL A 174 -19.65 -4.46 6.51
C VAL A 174 -19.87 -5.27 5.24
N LEU A 175 -19.05 -5.05 4.20
CA LEU A 175 -19.22 -5.74 2.92
C LEU A 175 -18.96 -7.23 3.06
N LEU A 176 -17.94 -7.61 3.84
CA LEU A 176 -17.61 -8.99 4.11
C LEU A 176 -18.75 -9.73 4.81
N THR A 177 -19.29 -9.12 5.87
CA THR A 177 -20.42 -9.66 6.62
C THR A 177 -21.66 -9.78 5.73
N PHE A 178 -21.99 -8.73 4.97
CA PHE A 178 -23.13 -8.73 4.05
C PHE A 178 -23.04 -9.85 3.00
N LEU A 179 -21.87 -9.99 2.35
CA LEU A 179 -21.67 -11.03 1.34
C LEU A 179 -21.68 -12.43 1.94
N TRP A 180 -21.06 -12.61 3.11
CA TRP A 180 -21.07 -13.89 3.81
C TRP A 180 -22.50 -14.32 4.18
N PHE A 181 -23.31 -13.42 4.75
CA PHE A 181 -24.71 -13.73 5.07
C PHE A 181 -25.55 -14.02 3.84
N LYS A 182 -25.30 -13.34 2.71
CA LYS A 182 -25.95 -13.63 1.43
C LYS A 182 -25.63 -15.05 0.94
N MET A 183 -24.40 -15.52 1.13
CA MET A 183 -24.02 -16.90 0.82
C MET A 183 -24.60 -17.89 1.83
N PHE A 184 -24.57 -17.55 3.11
CA PHE A 184 -25.10 -18.37 4.20
C PHE A 184 -26.61 -18.63 4.06
N GLN A 185 -27.40 -17.62 3.62
CA GLN A 185 -28.82 -17.79 3.33
C GLN A 185 -29.11 -18.73 2.16
N ARG A 186 -28.18 -18.86 1.20
CA ARG A 186 -28.34 -19.74 0.03
C ARG A 186 -27.92 -21.17 0.34
N SER A 187 -26.73 -21.34 0.94
CA SER A 187 -26.10 -22.65 1.16
C SER A 187 -25.37 -22.71 2.53
N PRO A 188 -26.09 -22.77 3.66
CA PRO A 188 -25.47 -22.67 4.98
C PRO A 188 -24.48 -23.80 5.29
N LYS A 189 -24.77 -25.02 4.82
CA LYS A 189 -23.88 -26.19 5.01
C LYS A 189 -22.58 -26.10 4.23
N GLU A 190 -22.62 -25.48 3.05
CA GLU A 190 -21.47 -25.35 2.16
C GLU A 190 -20.53 -24.26 2.67
N VAL A 191 -21.08 -23.11 3.04
CA VAL A 191 -20.32 -21.96 3.56
C VAL A 191 -19.63 -22.29 4.89
N ASN A 192 -20.27 -23.07 5.76
CA ASN A 192 -19.68 -23.50 7.03
C ASN A 192 -18.81 -24.76 6.93
N SER A 193 -18.64 -25.33 5.74
CA SER A 193 -17.74 -26.48 5.56
C SER A 193 -16.27 -26.06 5.66
N PRO A 194 -15.34 -26.96 6.03
CA PRO A 194 -13.91 -26.67 6.00
C PRO A 194 -13.43 -26.19 4.63
N PHE A 195 -14.02 -26.73 3.55
CA PHE A 195 -13.73 -26.30 2.18
C PHE A 195 -14.26 -24.90 1.88
N GLY A 196 -15.45 -24.56 2.37
CA GLY A 196 -16.04 -23.21 2.24
C GLY A 196 -15.16 -22.15 2.91
N TRP A 197 -14.69 -22.42 4.13
CA TRP A 197 -13.74 -21.55 4.82
C TRP A 197 -12.37 -21.49 4.12
N ALA A 198 -11.85 -22.62 3.62
CA ALA A 198 -10.60 -22.60 2.85
C ALA A 198 -10.72 -21.70 1.60
N MET A 199 -11.81 -21.85 0.83
CA MET A 199 -12.05 -21.02 -0.35
C MET A 199 -12.28 -19.55 0.01
N PHE A 200 -12.92 -19.26 1.15
CA PHE A 200 -13.08 -17.90 1.66
C PHE A 200 -11.72 -17.17 1.81
N TYR A 201 -10.71 -17.85 2.37
CA TYR A 201 -9.35 -17.29 2.48
C TYR A 201 -8.63 -17.21 1.14
N VAL A 202 -8.68 -18.28 0.33
CA VAL A 202 -8.01 -18.34 -0.97
C VAL A 202 -8.51 -17.23 -1.89
N HIS A 203 -9.83 -17.01 -1.98
CA HIS A 203 -10.38 -15.96 -2.82
C HIS A 203 -9.90 -14.56 -2.42
N ARG A 204 -9.73 -14.28 -1.12
CA ARG A 204 -9.23 -12.98 -0.70
C ARG A 204 -7.75 -12.79 -1.00
N ILE A 205 -6.94 -13.80 -0.74
CA ILE A 205 -5.50 -13.76 -1.05
C ILE A 205 -5.29 -13.58 -2.55
N LEU A 206 -5.99 -14.34 -3.40
CA LEU A 206 -5.88 -14.20 -4.85
C LEU A 206 -6.38 -12.86 -5.38
N ARG A 207 -7.35 -12.22 -4.70
CA ARG A 207 -7.87 -10.91 -5.09
C ARG A 207 -6.90 -9.77 -4.80
N LEU A 208 -6.19 -9.83 -3.66
CA LEU A 208 -5.43 -8.69 -3.15
C LEU A 208 -3.92 -8.87 -3.28
N SER A 209 -3.42 -10.04 -2.89
CA SER A 209 -1.99 -10.28 -2.74
C SER A 209 -1.18 -10.16 -4.04
N PRO A 210 -1.66 -10.59 -5.23
CA PRO A 210 -0.86 -10.46 -6.44
C PRO A 210 -0.44 -9.02 -6.72
N ALA A 211 -1.39 -8.08 -6.70
CA ALA A 211 -1.11 -6.67 -6.94
C ALA A 211 -0.17 -6.08 -5.86
N PHE A 212 -0.39 -6.46 -4.60
CA PHE A 212 0.48 -6.02 -3.51
C PHE A 212 1.90 -6.56 -3.62
N TYR A 213 2.07 -7.84 -3.97
CA TYR A 213 3.39 -8.44 -4.17
C TYR A 213 4.14 -7.77 -5.31
N PHE A 214 3.46 -7.46 -6.42
CA PHE A 214 4.04 -6.67 -7.50
C PHE A 214 4.51 -5.28 -7.04
N LEU A 215 3.73 -4.61 -6.19
CA LEU A 215 4.12 -3.32 -5.63
C LEU A 215 5.39 -3.44 -4.76
N VAL A 216 5.44 -4.43 -3.87
CA VAL A 216 6.60 -4.68 -2.98
C VAL A 216 7.88 -4.92 -3.79
N ILE A 217 7.85 -5.82 -4.77
CA ILE A 217 9.04 -6.12 -5.58
C ILE A 217 9.43 -4.93 -6.47
N PHE A 218 8.45 -4.18 -7.01
CA PHE A 218 8.73 -2.97 -7.79
C PHE A 218 9.45 -1.93 -6.94
N TYR A 219 8.96 -1.67 -5.73
CA TYR A 219 9.56 -0.68 -4.82
C TYR A 219 10.96 -1.13 -4.37
N SER A 220 11.12 -2.42 -4.07
CA SER A 220 12.37 -2.99 -3.55
C SER A 220 13.50 -2.99 -4.59
N PHE A 221 13.17 -3.30 -5.85
CA PHE A 221 14.20 -3.57 -6.87
C PHE A 221 14.25 -2.55 -8.01
N VAL A 222 13.13 -1.93 -8.38
CA VAL A 222 13.03 -1.11 -9.60
C VAL A 222 12.94 0.38 -9.29
N LEU A 223 12.07 0.80 -8.38
CA LEU A 223 11.80 2.22 -8.16
C LEU A 223 13.06 3.00 -7.77
N LYS A 224 13.89 2.44 -6.88
CA LYS A 224 15.16 3.08 -6.45
C LYS A 224 16.11 3.38 -7.62
N GLN A 225 16.14 2.53 -8.63
CA GLN A 225 16.93 2.74 -9.84
C GLN A 225 16.28 3.76 -10.78
N LEU A 226 14.95 3.78 -10.88
CA LEU A 226 14.22 4.76 -11.69
C LEU A 226 14.41 6.21 -11.20
N ILE A 227 14.50 6.39 -9.88
CA ILE A 227 14.68 7.71 -9.27
C ILE A 227 16.14 8.04 -8.94
N LYS A 228 17.10 7.20 -9.35
CA LYS A 228 18.52 7.35 -9.03
C LYS A 228 19.06 8.75 -9.30
N GLU A 229 18.78 9.29 -10.48
CA GLU A 229 19.25 10.62 -10.89
C GLU A 229 18.27 11.74 -10.50
N ALA A 230 17.12 11.41 -9.90
CA ALA A 230 16.13 12.40 -9.51
C ALA A 230 16.55 13.09 -8.20
N PRO A 231 16.17 14.37 -7.97
CA PRO A 231 16.41 15.04 -6.68
C PRO A 231 15.84 14.27 -5.47
N LEU A 232 14.79 13.48 -5.70
CA LEU A 232 14.17 12.62 -4.69
C LEU A 232 15.10 11.51 -4.18
N SER A 233 16.15 11.12 -4.93
CA SER A 233 17.16 10.13 -4.48
C SER A 233 17.93 10.53 -3.23
N ILE A 234 17.89 11.82 -2.85
CA ILE A 234 18.57 12.36 -1.66
C ILE A 234 17.67 12.21 -0.41
N ASN A 235 16.38 11.91 -0.59
CA ASN A 235 15.45 11.73 0.51
C ASN A 235 15.83 10.51 1.36
N MET A 236 15.98 10.67 2.67
CA MET A 236 16.35 9.60 3.61
C MET A 236 15.41 8.38 3.55
N ALA A 237 14.12 8.59 3.27
CA ALA A 237 13.15 7.50 3.08
C ALA A 237 13.42 6.67 1.80
N VAL A 238 14.12 7.25 0.83
CA VAL A 238 14.59 6.59 -0.40
C VAL A 238 16.01 6.00 -0.20
N VAL A 239 16.85 6.67 0.58
CA VAL A 239 18.25 6.28 0.84
C VAL A 239 18.37 5.13 1.83
N GLY A 240 17.45 5.00 2.80
CA GLY A 240 17.56 4.00 3.87
C GLY A 240 17.53 2.54 3.41
N ASP A 241 17.09 2.27 2.16
CA ASP A 241 16.90 0.94 1.54
C ASP A 241 16.39 -0.14 2.51
N TYR A 242 15.40 0.20 3.35
CA TYR A 242 14.78 -0.73 4.30
C TYR A 242 14.17 -1.94 3.58
N CYS A 243 13.77 -1.75 2.32
CA CYS A 243 13.29 -2.84 1.49
C CYS A 243 14.35 -3.90 1.21
N SER A 244 15.65 -3.59 1.19
CA SER A 244 16.69 -4.62 0.96
C SER A 244 16.66 -5.75 1.99
N THR A 245 16.32 -5.45 3.24
CA THR A 245 16.29 -6.42 4.35
C THR A 245 14.88 -6.95 4.64
N SER A 246 13.85 -6.14 4.40
CA SER A 246 12.52 -6.37 4.98
C SER A 246 11.42 -6.61 3.95
N TRP A 247 11.73 -6.61 2.64
CA TRP A 247 10.74 -6.87 1.57
C TRP A 247 9.98 -8.19 1.73
N TRP A 248 10.62 -9.24 2.22
CA TRP A 248 10.00 -10.57 2.38
C TRP A 248 8.97 -10.59 3.52
N VAL A 249 9.13 -9.72 4.53
CA VAL A 249 8.20 -9.58 5.65
C VAL A 249 6.86 -9.03 5.16
N GLU A 250 6.91 -8.08 4.23
CA GLU A 250 5.72 -7.51 3.57
C GLU A 250 4.91 -8.59 2.85
N LEU A 251 5.57 -9.51 2.14
CA LEU A 251 4.89 -10.59 1.41
C LEU A 251 4.10 -11.53 2.31
N LEU A 252 4.51 -11.64 3.58
CA LEU A 252 3.87 -12.44 4.60
C LEU A 252 2.84 -11.64 5.43
N TYR A 253 2.69 -10.34 5.19
CA TYR A 253 1.83 -9.44 5.98
C TYR A 253 2.20 -9.40 7.49
N LEU A 254 3.50 -9.53 7.80
CA LEU A 254 4.03 -9.60 9.17
C LEU A 254 4.76 -8.32 9.60
N GLN A 255 4.77 -7.28 8.77
CA GLN A 255 5.52 -6.05 9.02
C GLN A 255 5.06 -5.32 10.29
N ASN A 256 3.80 -5.52 10.70
CA ASN A 256 3.25 -4.97 11.95
C ASN A 256 3.81 -5.65 13.22
N TRP A 257 4.52 -6.78 13.11
CA TRP A 257 5.03 -7.53 14.27
C TRP A 257 6.55 -7.72 14.23
N VAL A 258 7.12 -7.88 13.04
CA VAL A 258 8.53 -8.25 12.88
C VAL A 258 9.43 -7.02 12.74
N ASP A 259 8.97 -5.97 12.05
CA ASP A 259 9.86 -4.89 11.60
C ASP A 259 9.19 -3.51 11.73
N LEU A 260 8.91 -3.12 12.97
CA LEU A 260 8.17 -1.90 13.30
C LEU A 260 8.96 -0.60 13.07
N GLN A 261 10.30 -0.66 13.11
CA GLN A 261 11.14 0.54 13.00
C GLN A 261 11.60 0.81 11.56
N THR A 262 11.75 -0.24 10.75
CA THR A 262 12.26 -0.13 9.38
C THR A 262 11.41 -0.94 8.40
N PRO A 263 10.09 -0.68 8.29
CA PRO A 263 9.26 -1.35 7.31
C PRO A 263 9.69 -0.97 5.89
N CYS A 264 9.59 -1.93 4.96
CA CYS A 264 9.90 -1.66 3.54
C CYS A 264 8.91 -0.65 2.95
N LEU A 265 7.60 -0.91 3.13
CA LEU A 265 6.55 -0.02 2.68
C LEU A 265 5.83 0.55 3.90
N GLY A 266 6.26 1.71 4.39
CA GLY A 266 5.68 2.30 5.62
C GLY A 266 4.16 2.49 5.59
N TYR A 267 3.55 2.62 4.41
CA TYR A 267 2.09 2.73 4.24
C TYR A 267 1.37 1.37 4.10
N SER A 268 2.07 0.23 3.99
CA SER A 268 1.43 -1.09 3.80
C SER A 268 0.85 -1.67 5.09
N TRP A 269 1.13 -1.06 6.24
CA TRP A 269 0.71 -1.53 7.58
C TRP A 269 -0.79 -1.84 7.63
N TYR A 270 -1.61 -1.00 6.99
CA TYR A 270 -3.06 -1.17 7.01
C TYR A 270 -3.49 -2.44 6.27
N LEU A 271 -2.74 -2.83 5.23
CA LEU A 271 -3.04 -4.02 4.45
C LEU A 271 -2.73 -5.28 5.25
N ALA A 272 -1.64 -5.27 6.03
CA ALA A 272 -1.35 -6.31 7.00
C ALA A 272 -2.43 -6.39 8.08
N THR A 273 -2.84 -5.24 8.64
CA THR A 273 -3.93 -5.22 9.63
C THR A 273 -5.25 -5.75 9.04
N ASP A 274 -5.60 -5.37 7.79
CA ASP A 274 -6.78 -5.85 7.08
C ASP A 274 -6.75 -7.37 6.85
N LEU A 275 -5.58 -7.96 6.58
CA LEU A 275 -5.43 -9.43 6.50
C LEU A 275 -5.51 -10.08 7.88
N GLN A 276 -4.84 -9.52 8.88
CA GLN A 276 -4.84 -10.03 10.25
C GLN A 276 -6.28 -10.05 10.82
N MET A 277 -7.04 -8.96 10.69
CA MET A 277 -8.45 -8.91 11.10
C MET A 277 -9.32 -9.90 10.32
N PHE A 278 -9.03 -10.10 9.04
CA PHE A 278 -9.77 -11.07 8.22
C PHE A 278 -9.59 -12.51 8.69
N LEU A 279 -8.41 -12.89 9.16
CA LEU A 279 -8.16 -14.22 9.73
C LEU A 279 -9.04 -14.50 10.95
N PHE A 280 -9.34 -13.46 11.74
CA PHE A 280 -10.21 -13.56 12.92
C PHE A 280 -11.69 -13.33 12.62
N THR A 281 -12.06 -13.00 11.38
CA THR A 281 -13.46 -12.74 10.99
C THR A 281 -14.44 -13.88 11.34
N PRO A 282 -14.11 -15.18 11.21
CA PRO A 282 -15.05 -16.24 11.59
C PRO A 282 -15.49 -16.14 13.06
N LEU A 283 -14.61 -15.66 13.94
CA LEU A 283 -14.90 -15.50 15.36
C LEU A 283 -15.96 -14.42 15.64
N LEU A 284 -16.17 -13.51 14.68
CA LEU A 284 -17.17 -12.43 14.78
C LEU A 284 -18.44 -12.76 13.98
N ILE A 285 -18.29 -13.33 12.78
CA ILE A 285 -19.46 -13.60 11.93
C ILE A 285 -20.28 -14.82 12.42
N ILE A 286 -19.63 -15.86 12.95
CA ILE A 286 -20.33 -17.07 13.41
C ILE A 286 -21.26 -16.78 14.61
N PRO A 287 -20.84 -16.08 15.68
CA PRO A 287 -21.74 -15.72 16.77
C PRO A 287 -22.96 -14.92 16.31
N LEU A 288 -22.76 -13.98 15.38
CA LEU A 288 -23.84 -13.20 14.77
C LEU A 288 -24.83 -14.09 14.02
N ALA A 289 -24.36 -15.13 13.34
CA ALA A 289 -25.21 -16.10 12.65
C ALA A 289 -26.01 -16.99 13.59
N ILE A 290 -25.53 -17.22 14.82
CA ILE A 290 -26.23 -18.00 15.85
C ILE A 290 -27.32 -17.14 16.50
N LYS A 291 -26.94 -16.04 17.14
CA LYS A 291 -27.86 -15.10 17.81
C LYS A 291 -27.23 -13.69 17.89
N PRO A 292 -27.95 -12.62 17.51
CA PRO A 292 -27.44 -11.24 17.59
C PRO A 292 -26.98 -10.81 19.00
N ILE A 293 -27.59 -11.34 20.05
CA ILE A 293 -27.21 -11.04 21.45
C ILE A 293 -25.81 -11.57 21.77
N ILE A 294 -25.44 -12.75 21.24
CA ILE A 294 -24.10 -13.31 21.47
C ILE A 294 -23.07 -12.41 20.80
N GLU A 295 -23.33 -11.96 19.58
CA GLU A 295 -22.43 -11.02 18.91
C GLU A 295 -22.31 -9.69 19.63
N LEU A 296 -23.40 -9.16 20.18
CA LEU A 296 -23.32 -7.94 20.99
C LEU A 296 -22.40 -8.11 22.20
N ILE A 297 -22.43 -9.27 22.85
CA ILE A 297 -21.53 -9.60 23.96
C ILE A 297 -20.09 -9.70 23.46
N VAL A 298 -19.85 -10.42 22.36
CA VAL A 298 -18.51 -10.57 21.77
C VAL A 298 -17.93 -9.21 21.38
N ALA A 299 -18.71 -8.38 20.68
CA ALA A 299 -18.31 -7.03 20.29
C ALA A 299 -18.03 -6.13 21.50
N ALA A 300 -18.86 -6.19 22.55
CA ALA A 300 -18.62 -5.45 23.79
C ALA A 300 -17.31 -5.89 24.47
N VAL A 301 -17.04 -7.19 24.55
CA VAL A 301 -15.80 -7.74 25.12
C VAL A 301 -14.59 -7.29 24.30
N VAL A 302 -14.64 -7.39 22.97
CA VAL A 302 -13.56 -6.95 22.08
C VAL A 302 -13.30 -5.45 22.25
N LEU A 303 -14.35 -4.64 22.31
CA LEU A 303 -14.24 -3.19 22.50
C LEU A 303 -13.65 -2.82 23.86
N ILE A 304 -14.05 -3.50 24.93
CA ILE A 304 -13.48 -3.30 26.27
C ILE A 304 -12.00 -3.67 26.28
N ILE A 305 -11.64 -4.84 25.73
CA ILE A 305 -10.24 -5.29 25.67
C ILE A 305 -9.39 -4.32 24.85
N SER A 306 -9.87 -3.92 23.66
CA SER A 306 -9.18 -2.95 22.80
C SER A 306 -8.97 -1.61 23.51
N THR A 307 -10.01 -1.08 24.16
CA THR A 307 -9.94 0.20 24.88
C THR A 307 -8.98 0.12 26.06
N ALA A 308 -9.06 -0.96 26.84
CA ALA A 308 -8.16 -1.18 27.98
C ALA A 308 -6.70 -1.34 27.53
N ALA A 309 -6.45 -2.07 26.44
CA ALA A 309 -5.12 -2.22 25.85
C ALA A 309 -4.56 -0.89 25.37
N ASN A 310 -5.34 -0.08 24.66
CA ASN A 310 -4.93 1.25 24.21
C ASN A 310 -4.59 2.17 25.39
N ILE A 311 -5.46 2.24 26.41
CA ILE A 311 -5.21 3.03 27.62
C ILE A 311 -3.92 2.56 28.31
N PHE A 312 -3.74 1.24 28.46
CA PHE A 312 -2.54 0.67 29.05
C PHE A 312 -1.28 1.05 28.28
N LEU A 313 -1.28 0.92 26.94
CA LEU A 313 -0.13 1.25 26.10
C LEU A 313 0.22 2.74 26.18
N VAL A 314 -0.77 3.63 26.14
CA VAL A 314 -0.56 5.08 26.26
C VAL A 314 0.07 5.43 27.62
N ILE A 315 -0.42 4.83 28.71
CA ILE A 315 0.12 5.07 30.06
C ILE A 315 1.53 4.49 30.20
N HIS A 316 1.76 3.27 29.70
CA HIS A 316 3.02 2.55 29.85
C HIS A 316 4.17 3.18 29.04
N TYR A 317 3.89 3.56 27.78
CA TYR A 317 4.88 4.14 26.87
C TYR A 317 4.90 5.67 26.89
N HIS A 318 4.08 6.31 27.73
CA HIS A 318 3.94 7.77 27.81
C HIS A 318 3.69 8.42 26.45
N TRP A 319 2.88 7.78 25.60
CA TRP A 319 2.59 8.30 24.27
C TRP A 319 1.77 9.59 24.36
N PRO A 320 2.09 10.61 23.55
CA PRO A 320 1.31 11.83 23.51
C PRO A 320 -0.09 11.55 22.94
N ALA A 321 -1.09 12.31 23.38
CA ALA A 321 -2.48 12.16 22.93
C ALA A 321 -2.67 12.41 21.42
N ALA A 322 -1.75 13.15 20.80
CA ALA A 322 -1.63 13.33 19.36
C ALA A 322 -0.14 13.23 18.99
N GLN A 323 0.15 12.68 17.81
CA GLN A 323 1.49 12.58 17.26
C GLN A 323 2.00 13.95 16.78
N ASN A 324 1.99 14.97 17.66
CA ASN A 324 2.64 16.26 17.41
C ASN A 324 4.06 16.19 17.99
N GLY A 325 4.86 15.30 17.41
CA GLY A 325 6.31 15.37 17.46
C GLY A 325 6.77 15.70 16.05
N PHE A 326 7.55 16.76 15.90
CA PHE A 326 8.34 16.98 14.70
C PHE A 326 9.08 15.71 14.28
#